data_AF-A0A0F9YMH2-F1
#
_entry.id   AF-A0A0F9YMH2-F1
#
_cell.length_a   1.000
_cell.length_b   1.000
_cell.length_c   1.000
_cell.angle_alpha   90.00
_cell.angle_beta   90.00
_cell.angle_gamma   90.00
#
_symmetry.space_group_name_H-M   'P 1'
#
loop_
_entity.id
_entity.type
_entity.pdbx_description
1 polymer ?
#
loop_
_entity_poly.entity_id
_entity_poly.type
_entity_poly.pdbx_seq_one_letter_code
_entity_poly.pdbx_strand_id
1 'polypeptide(L)'
;MKNKILLIGLILSILGMIGFVSAEMVEKNNGNFNVSVNLSKGWNIIAGTEIKQGILSDSQIKLSDIKVIWYYSPVLKKYYQLYPNNQLEKVSAEDGRQLDEDVILTSAVWIYSAKAGVLRYDTLEDYPLLDDRKLYAGYNFFTVTPDIKGKSFDEIKGSCNIDKFFTWDVDGQQWSTSLPHAGIGMGMIIKVSNDCTLGIAEEISVPPQIPN
;
A
#
# COMPACT_ATOMS: atom_id res chain seq x y z
N MET A 1 -40.24 16.48 28.30
CA MET A 1 -39.51 17.07 27.15
C MET A 1 -37.99 16.92 27.23
N LYS A 2 -37.34 17.06 28.40
CA LYS A 2 -35.87 16.94 28.53
C LYS A 2 -35.28 15.59 28.06
N ASN A 3 -36.00 14.48 28.24
CA ASN A 3 -35.49 13.14 27.84
C ASN A 3 -35.49 12.90 26.32
N LYS A 4 -36.22 13.70 25.51
CA LYS A 4 -36.23 13.56 24.04
C LYS A 4 -35.04 14.28 23.37
N ILE A 5 -34.49 15.31 24.02
CA ILE A 5 -33.35 16.09 23.50
C ILE A 5 -32.03 15.30 23.64
N LEU A 6 -31.89 14.52 24.72
CA LEU A 6 -30.73 13.64 24.96
C LEU A 6 -30.63 12.50 23.94
N LEU A 7 -31.77 11.95 23.49
CA LEU A 7 -31.79 10.84 22.53
C LEU A 7 -31.38 11.29 21.11
N ILE A 8 -31.77 12.49 20.70
CA ILE A 8 -31.43 13.05 19.38
C ILE A 8 -29.92 13.36 19.29
N GLY A 9 -29.32 13.85 20.37
CA GLY A 9 -27.87 14.10 20.43
C GLY A 9 -27.03 12.82 20.29
N LEU A 10 -27.48 11.72 20.90
CA LEU A 10 -26.80 10.43 20.82
C LEU A 10 -26.90 9.79 19.43
N ILE A 11 -28.05 9.92 18.76
CA ILE A 11 -28.24 9.41 17.40
C ILE A 11 -27.38 10.20 16.40
N LEU A 12 -27.27 11.53 16.57
CA LEU A 12 -26.39 12.37 15.75
C LEU A 12 -24.90 12.10 15.98
N SER A 13 -24.48 11.72 17.19
CA SER A 13 -23.07 11.34 17.43
C SER A 13 -22.72 9.96 16.87
N ILE A 14 -23.69 9.02 16.85
CA ILE A 14 -23.49 7.67 16.29
C ILE A 14 -23.47 7.72 14.74
N LEU A 15 -24.21 8.63 14.11
CA LEU A 15 -24.17 8.85 12.66
C LEU A 15 -22.87 9.51 12.16
N GLY A 16 -22.06 10.10 13.05
CA GLY A 16 -20.82 10.80 12.69
C GLY A 16 -19.58 9.91 12.53
N MET A 17 -19.64 8.62 12.89
CA MET A 17 -18.45 7.74 12.95
C MET A 17 -18.43 6.62 11.92
N ILE A 18 -19.23 6.70 10.85
CA ILE A 18 -19.07 5.77 9.73
C ILE A 18 -18.06 6.35 8.73
N GLY A 19 -16.83 6.57 9.22
CA GLY A 19 -15.67 6.81 8.37
C GLY A 19 -15.24 5.47 7.79
N PHE A 20 -15.87 5.02 6.72
CA PHE A 20 -15.32 3.90 5.96
C PHE A 20 -13.99 4.36 5.37
N VAL A 21 -12.88 3.81 5.87
CA VAL A 21 -11.59 3.89 5.19
C VAL A 21 -11.72 3.07 3.91
N SER A 22 -12.30 3.70 2.88
CA SER A 22 -12.42 3.09 1.56
C SER A 22 -11.14 3.39 0.80
N ALA A 23 -10.31 2.36 0.62
CA ALA A 23 -9.41 2.34 -0.52
C ALA A 23 -9.90 1.29 -1.51
N GLU A 24 -9.93 1.67 -2.78
CA GLU A 24 -10.43 0.87 -3.88
C GLU A 24 -9.40 0.87 -5.00
N MET A 25 -9.23 -0.29 -5.63
CA MET A 25 -8.34 -0.49 -6.75
C MET A 25 -9.12 -1.27 -7.80
N VAL A 26 -9.40 -0.65 -8.94
CA VAL A 26 -10.16 -1.24 -10.04
C VAL A 26 -9.20 -1.52 -11.18
N GLU A 27 -9.09 -2.80 -11.55
CA GLU A 27 -8.25 -3.22 -12.67
C GLU A 27 -8.74 -2.60 -13.99
N LYS A 28 -7.79 -2.08 -14.76
CA LYS A 28 -7.96 -1.60 -16.13
C LYS A 28 -7.46 -2.69 -17.09
N ASN A 29 -7.71 -2.49 -18.38
CA ASN A 29 -7.08 -3.32 -19.40
C ASN A 29 -5.56 -3.28 -19.23
N ASN A 30 -4.92 -4.45 -19.32
CA ASN A 30 -3.48 -4.70 -19.32
C ASN A 30 -2.80 -4.91 -17.95
N GLY A 31 -3.47 -4.81 -16.80
CA GLY A 31 -2.82 -5.00 -15.48
C GLY A 31 -2.53 -3.70 -14.73
N ASN A 32 -2.90 -2.58 -15.34
CA ASN A 32 -2.98 -1.26 -14.72
C ASN A 32 -4.18 -1.14 -13.78
N PHE A 33 -4.15 -0.19 -12.84
CA PHE A 33 -5.26 0.03 -11.92
C PHE A 33 -5.65 1.51 -11.79
N ASN A 34 -6.95 1.74 -11.62
CA ASN A 34 -7.48 2.98 -11.04
C ASN A 34 -7.52 2.85 -9.52
N VAL A 35 -6.77 3.69 -8.82
CA VAL A 35 -6.63 3.66 -7.37
C VAL A 35 -7.35 4.87 -6.77
N SER A 36 -8.18 4.63 -5.76
CA SER A 36 -8.83 5.67 -4.96
C SER A 36 -8.51 5.43 -3.49
N VAL A 37 -7.73 6.32 -2.87
CA VAL A 37 -7.30 6.23 -1.46
C VAL A 37 -7.71 7.48 -0.70
N ASN A 38 -8.21 7.32 0.53
CA ASN A 38 -8.43 8.45 1.43
C ASN A 38 -7.10 8.82 2.10
N LEU A 39 -6.65 10.05 1.87
CA LEU A 39 -5.48 10.60 2.54
C LEU A 39 -5.90 11.45 3.74
N SER A 40 -5.19 11.27 4.84
CA SER A 40 -5.18 12.23 5.94
C SER A 40 -4.15 13.33 5.65
N LYS A 41 -4.36 14.50 6.24
CA LYS A 41 -3.33 15.54 6.27
C LYS A 41 -2.16 15.00 7.10
N GLY A 42 -0.95 15.00 6.54
CA GLY A 42 0.22 14.39 7.14
C GLY A 42 0.78 13.25 6.30
N TRP A 43 1.38 12.27 6.98
CA TRP A 43 2.00 11.11 6.36
C TRP A 43 0.97 10.04 6.04
N ASN A 44 1.10 9.44 4.86
CA ASN A 44 0.33 8.29 4.40
C ASN A 44 1.28 7.34 3.65
N ILE A 45 0.92 6.06 3.57
CA ILE A 45 1.62 5.08 2.73
C ILE A 45 0.65 4.58 1.68
N ILE A 46 0.98 4.78 0.40
CA ILE A 46 0.13 4.43 -0.73
C ILE A 46 0.88 3.56 -1.73
N ALA A 47 0.14 2.96 -2.65
CA ALA A 47 0.70 2.32 -3.83
C ALA A 47 1.55 3.30 -4.64
N GLY A 48 2.71 2.84 -5.13
CA GLY A 48 3.56 3.58 -6.04
C GLY A 48 2.80 4.04 -7.29
N THR A 49 3.12 5.25 -7.75
CA THR A 49 2.57 5.85 -8.98
C THR A 49 3.48 6.99 -9.43
N GLU A 50 3.47 7.30 -10.72
CA GLU A 50 4.10 8.51 -11.23
C GLU A 50 3.16 9.71 -10.96
N ILE A 51 3.23 10.27 -9.75
CA ILE A 51 2.27 11.26 -9.24
C ILE A 51 2.02 12.47 -10.18
N LYS A 52 3.00 12.83 -11.03
CA LYS A 52 2.88 13.97 -11.95
C LYS A 52 1.91 13.68 -13.11
N GLN A 53 1.80 12.43 -13.51
CA GLN A 53 0.98 11.98 -14.64
C GLN A 53 -0.22 11.16 -14.17
N GLY A 54 -0.08 10.42 -13.06
CA GLY A 54 -1.07 9.48 -12.57
C GLY A 54 -2.28 10.11 -11.89
N ILE A 55 -2.17 11.31 -11.28
CA ILE A 55 -3.31 11.91 -10.56
C ILE A 55 -4.45 12.26 -11.52
N LEU A 56 -5.64 11.74 -11.23
CA LEU A 56 -6.83 11.98 -12.04
C LEU A 56 -7.41 13.38 -11.83
N SER A 57 -8.05 13.90 -12.88
CA SER A 57 -8.64 15.23 -12.89
C SER A 57 -9.80 15.38 -11.89
N ASP A 58 -10.47 14.31 -11.50
CA ASP A 58 -11.56 14.27 -10.52
C ASP A 58 -11.08 14.02 -9.07
N SER A 59 -9.77 13.79 -8.85
CA SER A 59 -9.19 13.63 -7.52
C SER A 59 -9.40 14.89 -6.64
N GLN A 60 -9.74 14.72 -5.36
CA GLN A 60 -9.88 15.84 -4.43
C GLN A 60 -8.51 16.39 -3.98
N ILE A 61 -7.52 15.51 -3.92
CA ILE A 61 -6.11 15.83 -3.68
C ILE A 61 -5.43 16.08 -5.03
N LYS A 62 -4.79 17.24 -5.17
CA LYS A 62 -4.04 17.62 -6.36
C LYS A 62 -2.53 17.55 -6.09
N LEU A 63 -1.72 17.56 -7.15
CA LEU A 63 -0.26 17.57 -7.02
C LEU A 63 0.26 18.71 -6.13
N SER A 64 -0.38 19.89 -6.15
CA SER A 64 -0.04 21.04 -5.29
C SER A 64 -0.25 20.79 -3.79
N ASP A 65 -1.11 19.84 -3.44
CA ASP A 65 -1.38 19.43 -2.07
C ASP A 65 -0.32 18.45 -1.55
N ILE A 66 0.40 17.77 -2.44
CA ILE A 66 1.48 16.84 -2.10
C ILE A 66 2.77 17.61 -1.87
N LYS A 67 3.43 17.39 -0.73
CA LYS A 67 4.66 18.11 -0.37
C LYS A 67 5.93 17.30 -0.64
N VAL A 68 5.87 16.00 -0.39
CA VAL A 68 7.01 15.12 -0.60
C VAL A 68 6.53 13.69 -0.82
N ILE A 69 7.29 12.96 -1.65
CA ILE A 69 7.16 11.52 -1.83
C ILE A 69 8.52 10.89 -1.58
N TRP A 70 8.55 9.84 -0.75
CA TRP A 70 9.75 9.05 -0.49
C TRP A 70 9.54 7.60 -0.86
N TYR A 71 10.50 7.07 -1.61
CA TYR A 71 10.65 5.65 -1.89
C TYR A 71 11.77 5.08 -1.00
N TYR A 72 11.57 3.87 -0.48
CA TYR A 72 12.60 3.13 0.23
C TYR A 72 13.14 2.03 -0.68
N SER A 73 14.43 2.08 -1.03
CA SER A 73 15.07 0.98 -1.74
C SER A 73 15.39 -0.14 -0.77
N PRO A 74 14.77 -1.34 -0.88
CA PRO A 74 15.07 -2.46 0.00
C PRO A 74 16.48 -3.02 -0.23
N VAL A 75 17.02 -2.87 -1.43
CA VAL A 75 18.37 -3.32 -1.80
C VAL A 75 19.43 -2.39 -1.20
N LEU A 76 19.27 -1.07 -1.38
CA LEU A 76 20.21 -0.07 -0.87
C LEU A 76 19.98 0.31 0.59
N LYS A 77 18.85 -0.13 1.17
CA LYS A 77 18.42 0.13 2.56
C LYS A 77 18.38 1.63 2.88
N LYS A 78 17.88 2.43 1.93
CA LYS A 78 17.92 3.90 1.98
C LYS A 78 16.69 4.52 1.32
N TYR A 79 16.30 5.69 1.82
CA TYR A 79 15.22 6.49 1.25
C TYR A 79 15.71 7.42 0.14
N TYR A 80 14.88 7.59 -0.88
CA TYR A 80 15.07 8.49 -2.01
C TYR A 80 13.83 9.34 -2.22
N GLN A 81 14.05 10.63 -2.47
CA GLN A 81 12.98 11.59 -2.66
C GLN A 81 12.52 11.57 -4.12
N LEU A 82 11.30 11.09 -4.39
CA LEU A 82 10.74 11.09 -5.74
C LEU A 82 10.11 12.44 -6.13
N TYR A 83 9.61 13.18 -5.14
CA TYR A 83 9.02 14.50 -5.35
C TYR A 83 9.45 15.47 -4.23
N PRO A 84 9.78 16.73 -4.53
CA PRO A 84 9.79 17.36 -5.86
C PRO A 84 11.08 17.13 -6.66
N ASN A 85 12.15 16.67 -6.01
CA ASN A 85 13.51 16.67 -6.57
C ASN A 85 13.87 15.46 -7.45
N ASN A 86 12.95 14.51 -7.66
CA ASN A 86 13.13 13.25 -8.40
C ASN A 86 14.54 12.64 -8.35
N GLN A 87 14.84 11.92 -7.29
CA GLN A 87 16.13 11.25 -7.09
C GLN A 87 16.22 9.87 -7.78
N LEU A 88 15.31 9.56 -8.70
CA LEU A 88 15.24 8.26 -9.37
C LEU A 88 16.57 7.86 -10.04
N GLU A 89 17.15 8.77 -10.84
CA GLU A 89 18.42 8.54 -11.52
C GLU A 89 19.56 8.19 -10.56
N LYS A 90 19.55 8.77 -9.35
CA LYS A 90 20.54 8.45 -8.31
C LYS A 90 20.36 7.04 -7.78
N VAL A 91 19.11 6.58 -7.66
CA VAL A 91 18.84 5.20 -7.20
C VAL A 91 19.37 4.21 -8.22
N SER A 92 19.06 4.40 -9.51
CA SER A 92 19.54 3.52 -10.58
C SER A 92 21.07 3.47 -10.66
N ALA A 93 21.73 4.63 -10.48
CA ALA A 93 23.18 4.69 -10.45
C ALA A 93 23.80 3.99 -9.22
N GLU A 94 23.21 4.16 -8.03
CA GLU A 94 23.72 3.56 -6.78
C GLU A 94 23.43 2.05 -6.69
N ASP A 95 22.30 1.58 -7.22
CA ASP A 95 21.91 0.16 -7.23
C ASP A 95 22.75 -0.67 -8.22
N GLY A 96 23.37 0.00 -9.21
CA GLY A 96 24.06 -0.68 -10.31
C GLY A 96 23.11 -1.47 -11.22
N ARG A 97 21.80 -1.35 -10.98
CA ARG A 97 20.71 -1.84 -11.81
C ARG A 97 20.05 -0.62 -12.41
N GLN A 98 19.76 -0.68 -13.70
CA GLN A 98 18.76 0.23 -14.26
C GLN A 98 17.46 -0.12 -13.55
N LEU A 99 17.09 0.65 -12.52
CA LEU A 99 15.81 0.46 -11.88
C LEU A 99 14.78 0.73 -12.95
N ASP A 100 14.13 -0.35 -13.36
CA ASP A 100 12.92 -0.26 -14.14
C ASP A 100 11.92 0.55 -13.32
N GLU A 101 11.24 1.48 -13.98
CA GLU A 101 10.26 2.35 -13.31
C GLU A 101 9.22 1.50 -12.56
N ASP A 102 8.94 0.31 -13.10
CA ASP A 102 8.18 -0.80 -12.52
C ASP A 102 8.51 -1.08 -11.06
N VAL A 103 9.78 -1.14 -10.66
CA VAL A 103 10.14 -1.54 -9.28
C VAL A 103 9.62 -0.54 -8.25
N ILE A 104 9.61 0.74 -8.62
CA ILE A 104 9.14 1.81 -7.74
C ILE A 104 7.63 1.95 -7.83
N LEU A 105 7.08 1.81 -9.03
CA LEU A 105 5.65 1.93 -9.29
C LEU A 105 4.86 0.76 -8.70
N THR A 106 5.52 -0.36 -8.42
CA THR A 106 4.93 -1.55 -7.77
C THR A 106 5.23 -1.64 -6.26
N SER A 107 6.12 -0.80 -5.75
CA SER A 107 6.40 -0.65 -4.32
C SER A 107 5.42 0.32 -3.67
N ALA A 108 5.25 0.23 -2.34
CA ALA A 108 4.57 1.30 -1.61
C ALA A 108 5.50 2.48 -1.34
N VAL A 109 4.95 3.69 -1.26
CA VAL A 109 5.70 4.93 -1.03
C VAL A 109 5.10 5.74 0.10
N TRP A 110 5.95 6.50 0.79
CA TRP A 110 5.49 7.55 1.69
C TRP A 110 5.03 8.76 0.88
N ILE A 111 3.90 9.33 1.27
CA ILE A 111 3.42 10.59 0.75
C ILE A 111 3.01 11.51 1.91
N TYR A 112 3.48 12.76 1.86
CA TYR A 112 2.99 13.80 2.76
C TYR A 112 1.98 14.67 2.04
N SER A 113 0.74 14.67 2.52
CA SER A 113 -0.32 15.53 2.00
C SER A 113 -0.58 16.71 2.93
N ALA A 114 -0.62 17.92 2.39
CA ALA A 114 -1.01 19.12 3.14
C ALA A 114 -2.52 19.24 3.36
N LYS A 115 -3.30 18.38 2.70
CA LYS A 115 -4.77 18.39 2.69
C LYS A 115 -5.30 16.97 2.87
N ALA A 116 -6.37 16.80 3.64
CA ALA A 116 -7.09 15.53 3.70
C ALA A 116 -8.11 15.43 2.54
N GLY A 117 -8.36 14.22 2.05
CA GLY A 117 -9.32 13.98 0.98
C GLY A 117 -8.98 12.75 0.15
N VAL A 118 -9.83 12.48 -0.83
CA VAL A 118 -9.65 11.34 -1.75
C VAL A 118 -8.58 11.68 -2.79
N LEU A 119 -7.50 10.91 -2.82
CA LEU A 119 -6.55 10.88 -3.91
C LEU A 119 -6.97 9.79 -4.91
N ARG A 120 -7.19 10.17 -6.17
CA ARG A 120 -7.46 9.24 -7.27
C ARG A 120 -6.33 9.29 -8.28
N TYR A 121 -5.82 8.13 -8.67
CA TYR A 121 -4.69 8.03 -9.61
C TYR A 121 -4.67 6.71 -10.38
N ASP A 122 -3.91 6.67 -11.47
CA ASP A 122 -3.57 5.44 -12.19
C ASP A 122 -2.16 4.95 -11.81
N THR A 123 -1.98 3.63 -11.73
CA THR A 123 -0.66 3.02 -11.42
C THR A 123 0.36 3.14 -12.54
N LEU A 124 -0.10 3.39 -13.77
CA LEU A 124 0.65 3.51 -15.04
C LEU A 124 1.44 2.26 -15.47
N GLU A 125 1.91 1.46 -14.52
CA GLU A 125 2.51 0.15 -14.75
C GLU A 125 1.68 -1.01 -14.22
N ASP A 126 1.96 -2.17 -14.78
CA ASP A 126 1.36 -3.43 -14.41
C ASP A 126 1.96 -3.92 -13.09
N TYR A 127 1.09 -4.26 -12.13
CA TYR A 127 1.57 -4.87 -10.89
C TYR A 127 1.98 -6.32 -11.15
N PRO A 128 3.19 -6.74 -10.76
CA PRO A 128 3.59 -8.14 -10.86
C PRO A 128 2.61 -8.99 -10.05
N LEU A 129 2.36 -10.19 -10.57
CA LEU A 129 1.59 -11.20 -9.86
C LEU A 129 2.25 -11.50 -8.51
N LEU A 130 1.45 -11.91 -7.52
CA LEU A 130 1.94 -12.12 -6.15
C LEU A 130 3.15 -13.06 -6.07
N ASP A 131 3.15 -14.11 -6.88
CA ASP A 131 4.19 -15.13 -7.01
C ASP A 131 5.45 -14.66 -7.74
N ASP A 132 5.42 -13.48 -8.36
CA ASP A 132 6.59 -12.82 -8.96
C ASP A 132 7.19 -11.73 -8.06
N ARG A 133 6.55 -11.42 -6.92
CA ARG A 133 6.98 -10.35 -6.02
C ARG A 133 8.12 -10.79 -5.12
N LYS A 134 9.33 -10.35 -5.48
CA LYS A 134 10.55 -10.55 -4.70
C LYS A 134 10.66 -9.55 -3.55
N LEU A 135 10.92 -10.05 -2.36
CA LEU A 135 11.28 -9.26 -1.18
C LEU A 135 12.75 -9.50 -0.83
N TYR A 136 13.44 -8.46 -0.37
CA TYR A 136 14.83 -8.54 0.05
C TYR A 136 14.95 -8.59 1.57
N ALA A 137 16.01 -9.23 2.06
CA ALA A 137 16.30 -9.33 3.49
C ALA A 137 16.27 -7.95 4.19
N GLY A 138 15.43 -7.84 5.22
CA GLY A 138 15.15 -6.58 5.91
C GLY A 138 13.77 -6.03 5.57
N TYR A 139 13.65 -4.70 5.57
CA TYR A 139 12.37 -4.02 5.35
C TYR A 139 12.05 -3.89 3.86
N ASN A 140 10.79 -4.09 3.51
CA ASN A 140 10.25 -3.90 2.17
C ASN A 140 8.94 -3.11 2.28
N PHE A 141 8.72 -2.22 1.33
CA PHE A 141 7.47 -1.47 1.21
C PHE A 141 6.60 -2.16 0.18
N PHE A 142 5.36 -2.44 0.56
CA PHE A 142 4.50 -3.37 -0.16
C PHE A 142 3.09 -2.82 -0.29
N THR A 143 2.53 -2.89 -1.49
CA THR A 143 1.16 -2.45 -1.77
C THR A 143 0.18 -3.61 -1.65
N VAL A 144 -0.94 -3.38 -0.97
CA VAL A 144 -2.07 -4.32 -0.96
C VAL A 144 -2.80 -4.23 -2.30
N THR A 145 -2.71 -5.27 -3.11
CA THR A 145 -3.39 -5.40 -4.41
C THR A 145 -4.63 -6.30 -4.33
N PRO A 146 -5.52 -6.31 -5.34
CA PRO A 146 -6.81 -7.02 -5.25
C PRO A 146 -6.70 -8.52 -4.96
N ASP A 147 -5.68 -9.18 -5.50
CA ASP A 147 -5.33 -10.60 -5.31
C ASP A 147 -4.97 -10.96 -3.85
N ILE A 148 -4.66 -9.97 -3.02
CA ILE A 148 -4.33 -10.14 -1.60
C ILE A 148 -5.55 -9.91 -0.71
N LYS A 149 -6.59 -9.24 -1.23
CA LYS A 149 -7.74 -8.85 -0.44
C LYS A 149 -8.40 -10.05 0.22
N GLY A 150 -8.53 -9.99 1.54
CA GLY A 150 -9.17 -11.03 2.35
C GLY A 150 -8.30 -12.25 2.64
N LYS A 151 -7.05 -12.30 2.15
CA LYS A 151 -6.09 -13.36 2.48
C LYS A 151 -5.31 -13.01 3.74
N SER A 152 -4.96 -14.03 4.51
CA SER A 152 -4.01 -13.95 5.61
C SER A 152 -2.56 -13.92 5.10
N PHE A 153 -1.62 -13.50 5.95
CA PHE A 153 -0.20 -13.57 5.60
C PHE A 153 0.27 -15.00 5.34
N ASP A 154 -0.27 -16.00 6.05
CA ASP A 154 0.11 -17.40 5.84
C ASP A 154 -0.27 -17.91 4.46
N GLU A 155 -1.36 -17.39 3.88
CA GLU A 155 -1.80 -17.74 2.53
C GLU A 155 -0.94 -17.09 1.44
N ILE A 156 -0.33 -15.92 1.70
CA ILE A 156 0.39 -15.12 0.68
C ILE A 156 1.91 -15.09 0.86
N LYS A 157 2.45 -15.67 1.94
CA LYS A 157 3.88 -15.56 2.26
C LYS A 157 4.79 -16.25 1.23
N GLY A 158 4.31 -17.21 0.45
CA GLY A 158 5.12 -17.99 -0.47
C GLY A 158 6.34 -18.60 0.24
N SER A 159 7.54 -18.24 -0.22
CA SER A 159 8.82 -18.67 0.38
C SER A 159 9.32 -17.78 1.53
N CYS A 160 8.58 -16.72 1.87
CA CYS A 160 9.02 -15.71 2.82
C CYS A 160 8.81 -16.10 4.27
N ASN A 161 9.87 -15.94 5.06
CA ASN A 161 9.80 -15.90 6.52
C ASN A 161 9.58 -14.45 6.96
N ILE A 162 8.32 -14.12 7.27
CA ILE A 162 7.92 -12.77 7.70
C ILE A 162 8.23 -12.61 9.20
N ASP A 163 9.18 -11.74 9.51
CA ASP A 163 9.56 -11.42 10.90
C ASP A 163 8.54 -10.49 11.56
N LYS A 164 8.15 -9.45 10.82
CA LYS A 164 7.28 -8.36 11.28
C LYS A 164 6.52 -7.76 10.10
N PHE A 165 5.35 -7.23 10.37
CA PHE A 165 4.65 -6.36 9.45
C PHE A 165 4.12 -5.13 10.20
N PHE A 166 3.98 -4.03 9.48
CA PHE A 166 3.49 -2.77 10.00
C PHE A 166 2.57 -2.11 8.99
N THR A 167 1.50 -1.53 9.49
CA THR A 167 0.62 -0.63 8.74
C THR A 167 0.67 0.75 9.36
N TRP A 168 0.34 1.76 8.56
CA TRP A 168 0.30 3.13 9.03
C TRP A 168 -1.14 3.52 9.34
N ASP A 169 -1.41 3.83 10.61
CA ASP A 169 -2.66 4.45 11.04
C ASP A 169 -2.65 5.91 10.58
N VAL A 170 -3.37 6.18 9.49
CA VAL A 170 -3.43 7.50 8.86
C VAL A 170 -4.12 8.53 9.76
N ASP A 171 -5.04 8.11 10.62
CA ASP A 171 -5.77 9.02 11.51
C ASP A 171 -4.96 9.33 12.76
N GLY A 172 -4.34 8.30 13.35
CA GLY A 172 -3.46 8.44 14.52
C GLY A 172 -2.04 8.91 14.20
N GLN A 173 -1.63 8.91 12.92
CA GLN A 173 -0.26 9.21 12.48
C GLN A 173 0.79 8.38 13.23
N GLN A 174 0.53 7.07 13.33
CA GLN A 174 1.33 6.13 14.11
C GLN A 174 1.41 4.76 13.45
N TRP A 175 2.40 3.98 13.87
CA TRP A 175 2.50 2.59 13.44
C TRP A 175 1.46 1.71 14.12
N SER A 176 0.92 0.77 13.35
CA SER A 176 0.05 -0.29 13.82
C SER A 176 0.59 -1.65 13.38
N THR A 177 0.39 -2.65 14.22
CA THR A 177 0.64 -4.08 13.90
C THR A 177 -0.65 -4.84 13.67
N SER A 178 -1.80 -4.17 13.74
CA SER A 178 -3.04 -4.77 13.29
C SER A 178 -2.98 -4.87 11.78
N LEU A 179 -3.25 -6.07 11.24
CA LEU A 179 -3.67 -6.21 9.85
C LEU A 179 -4.99 -5.43 9.75
N PRO A 180 -4.98 -4.21 9.21
CA PRO A 180 -6.24 -3.55 8.95
C PRO A 180 -6.95 -4.42 7.92
N HIS A 181 -8.25 -4.21 7.76
CA HIS A 181 -8.86 -4.47 6.46
C HIS A 181 -8.27 -3.44 5.50
N ALA A 182 -6.96 -3.54 5.24
CA ALA A 182 -6.18 -2.57 4.52
C ALA A 182 -6.84 -2.48 3.15
N GLY A 183 -7.43 -1.32 2.89
CA GLY A 183 -8.11 -1.12 1.64
C GLY A 183 -7.10 -1.31 0.51
N ILE A 184 -7.58 -1.83 -0.61
CA ILE A 184 -6.71 -2.07 -1.75
C ILE A 184 -6.07 -0.73 -2.19
N GLY A 185 -4.78 -0.73 -2.51
CA GLY A 185 -4.01 0.47 -2.83
C GLY A 185 -3.30 1.11 -1.62
N MET A 186 -3.56 0.63 -0.40
CA MET A 186 -2.79 1.03 0.79
C MET A 186 -1.43 0.33 0.80
N GLY A 187 -0.42 1.05 1.28
CA GLY A 187 0.91 0.48 1.51
C GLY A 187 1.08 -0.06 2.94
N MET A 188 1.92 -1.09 3.06
CA MET A 188 2.39 -1.65 4.31
C MET A 188 3.90 -1.90 4.27
N ILE A 189 4.49 -2.14 5.43
CA ILE A 189 5.90 -2.50 5.55
C ILE A 189 5.99 -3.94 6.04
N ILE A 190 6.80 -4.74 5.37
CA ILE A 190 7.08 -6.13 5.74
C ILE A 190 8.58 -6.27 5.99
N LYS A 191 8.95 -6.91 7.10
CA LYS A 191 10.32 -7.32 7.38
C LYS A 191 10.45 -8.82 7.15
N VAL A 192 11.40 -9.22 6.30
CA VAL A 192 11.72 -10.63 6.04
C VAL A 192 13.15 -10.94 6.45
N SER A 193 13.41 -12.18 6.86
CA SER A 193 14.73 -12.60 7.35
C SER A 193 15.75 -12.77 6.23
N ASN A 194 15.31 -13.26 5.06
CA ASN A 194 16.14 -13.56 3.89
C ASN A 194 15.41 -13.09 2.62
N ASP A 195 16.15 -12.95 1.52
CA ASP A 195 15.57 -12.74 0.20
C ASP A 195 14.61 -13.89 -0.13
N CYS A 196 13.42 -13.54 -0.63
CA CYS A 196 12.34 -14.49 -0.87
C CYS A 196 11.38 -13.95 -1.92
N THR A 197 10.48 -14.82 -2.36
CA THR A 197 9.35 -14.45 -3.21
C THR A 197 8.06 -14.73 -2.45
N LEU A 198 7.15 -13.77 -2.46
CA LEU A 198 5.76 -13.99 -2.03
C LEU A 198 5.08 -15.00 -2.95
N GLY A 199 3.91 -15.45 -2.56
CA GLY A 199 3.17 -16.41 -3.38
C GLY A 199 2.01 -17.01 -2.62
N ILE A 200 1.02 -17.46 -3.36
CA ILE A 200 -0.07 -18.22 -2.77
C ILE A 200 0.49 -19.57 -2.37
N ALA A 201 0.40 -19.93 -1.10
CA ALA A 201 0.71 -21.29 -0.68
C ALA A 201 -0.22 -22.24 -1.45
N GLU A 202 0.32 -23.00 -2.40
CA GLU A 202 -0.43 -24.11 -2.96
C GLU A 202 -0.67 -25.07 -1.80
N GLU A 203 -1.94 -25.31 -1.45
CA GLU A 203 -2.30 -26.46 -0.64
C GLU A 203 -1.87 -27.69 -1.45
N ILE A 204 -0.63 -28.13 -1.23
CA ILE A 204 -0.21 -29.45 -1.67
C ILE A 204 -1.08 -30.40 -0.85
N SER A 205 -2.20 -30.81 -1.44
CA SER A 205 -3.00 -31.94 -0.99
C SER A 205 -2.08 -33.14 -0.99
N VAL A 206 -1.43 -33.40 0.14
CA VAL A 206 -0.64 -34.61 0.33
C VAL A 206 -1.56 -35.78 -0.01
N PRO A 207 -1.20 -36.64 -0.98
CA PRO A 207 -2.08 -37.72 -1.40
C PRO A 207 -2.45 -38.57 -0.18
N PRO A 208 -3.69 -39.07 -0.07
CA PRO A 208 -4.11 -39.88 1.06
C PRO A 208 -3.16 -41.07 1.23
N GLN A 209 -2.75 -41.33 2.47
CA GLN A 209 -1.90 -42.47 2.78
C GLN A 209 -2.63 -43.76 2.38
N ILE A 210 -1.94 -44.66 1.68
CA ILE A 210 -2.45 -46.00 1.40
C ILE A 210 -2.51 -46.75 2.74
N PRO A 211 -3.64 -47.38 3.10
CA PRO A 211 -3.74 -48.18 4.32
C PRO A 211 -2.68 -49.29 4.33
N ASN A 212 -2.06 -49.52 5.50
CA ASN A 212 -1.19 -50.68 5.74
C ASN A 212 -1.98 -51.99 5.66
#